data_AF-A0A975YE61-F1
#
_entry.id   AF-A0A975YE61-F1
#
_cell.length_a   1.000
_cell.length_b   1.000
_cell.length_c   1.000
_cell.angle_alpha   90.00
_cell.angle_beta   90.00
_cell.angle_gamma   90.00
#
_symmetry.space_group_name_H-M   'P 1'
#
loop_
_entity.id
_entity.type
_entity.pdbx_description
1 polymer ?
#
loop_
_entity_poly.entity_id
_entity_poly.type
_entity_poly.pdbx_seq_one_letter_code
_entity_poly.pdbx_strand_id
1 'polypeptide(L)' 'MTQTRRQFIVLSVAAATAARLAPTLAARAGGKRVLTLVYDKGLGMMRAVDRIVP' A
#
# COMPACT_ATOMS: atom_id res chain seq x y z
N MET A 1 33.74 -11.90 9.23
CA MET A 1 33.36 -10.46 9.30
C MET A 1 32.84 -10.18 10.70
N THR A 2 33.60 -9.46 11.53
CA THR A 2 33.15 -9.07 12.88
C THR A 2 32.33 -7.78 12.78
N GLN A 3 31.05 -7.85 13.17
CA GLN A 3 30.17 -6.69 13.15
C GLN A 3 30.44 -5.82 14.38
N THR A 4 30.71 -4.54 14.15
CA THR A 4 30.97 -3.60 15.25
C THR A 4 29.66 -3.21 15.94
N ARG A 5 29.71 -2.91 17.26
CA ARG A 5 28.52 -2.48 18.01
C ARG A 5 27.80 -1.28 17.37
N ARG A 6 28.58 -0.37 16.79
CA ARG A 6 28.06 0.81 16.07
C ARG A 6 27.29 0.39 14.82
N GLN A 7 27.81 -0.55 14.04
CA GLN A 7 27.10 -1.08 12.86
C GLN A 7 25.81 -1.80 13.24
N PHE A 8 25.80 -2.56 14.34
CA PHE A 8 24.59 -3.19 14.85
C PHE A 8 23.50 -2.16 15.22
N ILE A 9 23.88 -1.08 15.89
CA ILE A 9 22.94 0.01 16.26
C ILE A 9 22.38 0.71 15.01
N VAL A 10 23.24 1.04 14.04
CA VAL A 10 22.78 1.69 12.80
C VAL A 10 21.81 0.80 12.02
N LEU A 11 22.12 -0.49 11.88
CA LEU A 11 21.28 -1.43 11.15
C LEU A 11 19.95 -1.70 11.85
N SER A 12 19.93 -1.78 13.18
CA SER A 12 18.70 -1.97 13.94
C SER A 12 17.78 -0.75 13.86
N VAL A 13 18.33 0.48 13.93
CA VAL A 13 17.54 1.71 13.73
C VAL A 13 17.00 1.80 12.30
N ALA A 14 17.80 1.46 11.29
CA ALA A 14 17.36 1.42 9.90
C ALA A 14 16.24 0.39 9.67
N ALA A 15 16.36 -0.80 10.26
CA ALA A 15 15.33 -1.83 10.17
C ALA A 15 14.03 -1.40 10.88
N ALA A 16 14.12 -0.80 12.07
CA ALA A 16 12.96 -0.33 12.80
C ALA A 16 12.21 0.79 12.07
N THR A 17 12.95 1.72 11.45
CA THR A 17 12.36 2.80 10.65
C THR A 17 11.72 2.27 9.37
N ALA A 18 12.38 1.34 8.66
CA ALA A 18 11.80 0.69 7.49
C ALA A 18 10.51 -0.08 7.83
N ALA A 19 10.51 -0.85 8.92
CA ALA A 19 9.32 -1.59 9.38
C ALA A 19 8.14 -0.66 9.71
N ARG A 20 8.43 0.52 10.29
CA ARG A 20 7.40 1.52 10.60
C ARG A 20 6.82 2.19 9.35
N LEU A 21 7.64 2.44 8.33
CA LEU A 21 7.22 3.13 7.11
C LEU A 21 6.58 2.18 6.08
N ALA A 22 6.91 0.90 6.10
CA ALA A 22 6.35 -0.13 5.22
C ALA A 22 4.81 -0.10 5.08
N PRO A 23 3.99 -0.05 6.16
CA PRO A 23 2.53 0.01 6.02
C PRO A 23 2.05 1.30 5.36
N THR A 24 2.72 2.43 5.61
CA THR A 24 2.33 3.72 5.00
C THR A 24 2.65 3.76 3.50
N LEU A 25 3.77 3.16 3.08
CA LEU A 25 4.09 3.01 1.66
C LEU A 25 3.17 1.99 0.98
N ALA A 26 2.88 0.86 1.63
CA ALA A 26 1.95 -0.13 1.10
C ALA A 26 0.53 0.45 0.94
N ALA A 27 0.07 1.25 1.90
CA ALA A 27 -1.21 1.95 1.82
C ALA A 27 -1.24 3.01 0.70
N ARG A 28 -0.10 3.61 0.35
CA ARG A 28 0.02 4.58 -0.76
C ARG A 28 0.23 3.93 -2.13
N ALA A 29 0.81 2.73 -2.17
CA ALA A 29 1.07 1.98 -3.41
C ALA A 29 -0.17 1.24 -3.92
N GLY A 30 -1.17 0.98 -3.06
CA GLY A 30 -2.48 0.50 -3.49
C GLY A 30 -3.25 1.64 -4.16
N GLY A 31 -3.55 1.51 -5.46
CA GLY A 31 -4.35 2.49 -6.20
C GLY A 31 -5.65 2.88 -5.48
N LYS A 32 -6.15 4.08 -5.75
CA LYS A 32 -7.36 4.61 -5.10
C LYS A 32 -8.57 3.75 -5.46
N ARG A 33 -9.27 3.26 -4.44
CA ARG A 33 -10.55 2.59 -4.60
C ARG A 33 -11.67 3.61 -4.67
N VAL A 34 -12.42 3.60 -5.77
CA VAL A 34 -13.51 4.53 -6.04
C VAL A 34 -14.75 3.73 -6.42
N LEU A 35 -15.85 3.98 -5.69
CA LEU A 35 -17.15 3.46 -6.07
C LEU A 35 -17.62 4.19 -7.33
N THR A 36 -17.63 3.49 -8.45
CA THR A 36 -18.01 4.04 -9.74
C THR A 36 -19.37 3.48 -10.14
N LEU A 37 -20.27 4.35 -10.59
CA LEU A 37 -21.53 3.93 -11.20
C LEU A 37 -21.29 3.61 -12.68
N VAL A 38 -21.66 2.40 -13.09
CA VAL A 38 -21.52 1.91 -14.48
C VAL A 38 -22.86 1.36 -14.94
N TYR A 39 -23.27 1.68 -16.17
CA TYR A 39 -24.48 1.11 -16.75
C TYR A 39 -24.24 -0.34 -17.18
N ASP A 40 -24.99 -1.27 -16.61
CA ASP A 40 -24.95 -2.69 -16.94
C ASP A 40 -26.00 -3.00 -18.02
N LYS A 41 -25.53 -3.29 -19.23
CA LYS A 41 -26.41 -3.56 -20.38
C LYS A 41 -27.18 -4.87 -20.27
N GLY A 42 -26.66 -5.86 -19.54
CA GLY A 42 -27.35 -7.14 -19.34
C GLY A 42 -28.51 -7.01 -18.37
N LEU A 43 -28.38 -6.15 -17.36
CA LEU A 43 -29.41 -5.89 -16.35
C LEU A 43 -30.28 -4.67 -16.66
N GLY A 44 -29.88 -3.83 -17.62
CA GLY A 44 -30.62 -2.62 -18.00
C GLY A 44 -30.63 -1.53 -16.91
N MET A 45 -29.65 -1.53 -16.00
CA MET A 45 -29.61 -0.62 -14.85
C MET A 45 -28.20 -0.15 -14.49
N MET A 46 -28.11 0.89 -13.64
CA MET A 46 -26.84 1.38 -13.08
C MET A 46 -26.36 0.50 -11.92
N ARG A 47 -25.07 0.13 -11.93
CA ARG A 47 -24.42 -0.64 -10.88
C ARG A 47 -23.29 0.14 -10.23
N ALA A 48 -23.23 0.12 -8.91
CA ALA A 48 -22.10 0.60 -8.15
C ALA A 48 -21.02 -0.49 -8.08
N VAL A 49 -19.83 -0.21 -8.62
CA VAL A 49 -18.70 -1.13 -8.63
C VAL A 49 -17.48 -0.49 -7.97
N ASP A 50 -16.77 -1.24 -7.14
CA ASP A 50 -15.48 -0.80 -6.59
C ASP A 50 -14.41 -0.89 -7.70
N ARG A 51 -13.82 0.25 -8.05
CA ARG A 51 -12.78 0.34 -9.09
C ARG A 51 -11.46 0.79 -8.48
N ILE A 52 -10.39 0.07 -8.80
CA ILE A 52 -9.01 0.46 -8.47
C ILE A 52 -8.51 1.38 -9.59
N VAL A 53 -8.13 2.61 -9.23
CA VAL A 53 -7.61 3.65 -10.13
C VAL A 53 -6.14 3.92 -9.75
N PRO A 54 -5.22 4.10 -10.72
CA PRO A 54 -3.83 4.47 -10.44
C PRO A 54 -3.70 5.80 -9.70
#